data_AF-A0A119W480-F1
#
_entry.id   AF-A0A119W480-F1
#
_cell.length_a   1.000
_cell.length_b   1.000
_cell.length_c   1.000
_cell.angle_alpha   90.00
_cell.angle_beta   90.00
_cell.angle_gamma   90.00
#
_symmetry.space_group_name_H-M   'P 1'
#
loop_
_entity.id
_entity.type
_entity.pdbx_description
1 polymer ?
#
loop_
_entity_poly.entity_id
_entity_poly.type
_entity_poly.pdbx_seq_one_letter_code
_entity_poly.pdbx_strand_id
1 'polypeptide(L)'
;MFLRGLSRRLRQSKSKELNMMTRSETLFQIGYSIRLEKMQAMFLVRTDRFVNFAQILLGAAVITTAAPVATGIAVAALAAFSFIYQPGAKSTQALAQKQKYEQLFACASSISDEQLFQKYCALQETDSQVIGSLMNPAHMGELVRLGETPDFQLTWLERIFAFIAGDLPRPN
;
A
#
# COMPACT_ATOMS: atom_id res chain seq x y z
N MET A 1 -41.57 21.23 24.66
CA MET A 1 -41.26 20.11 23.74
C MET A 1 -40.26 20.48 22.63
N PHE A 2 -40.00 21.76 22.35
CA PHE A 2 -39.12 22.23 21.25
C PHE A 2 -37.60 22.04 21.51
N LEU A 3 -37.13 22.11 22.76
CA LEU A 3 -35.70 22.03 23.12
C LEU A 3 -35.06 20.64 22.95
N ARG A 4 -35.87 19.56 22.89
CA ARG A 4 -35.40 18.19 22.65
C ARG A 4 -35.09 17.90 21.16
N GLY A 5 -35.65 18.68 20.23
CA GLY A 5 -35.36 18.57 18.81
C GLY A 5 -34.05 19.24 18.40
N LEU A 6 -33.73 20.38 19.03
CA LEU A 6 -32.51 21.14 18.76
C LEU A 6 -31.25 20.41 19.23
N SER A 7 -31.31 19.78 20.40
CA SER A 7 -30.23 18.95 20.96
C SER A 7 -29.96 17.69 20.13
N ARG A 8 -30.99 17.09 19.52
CA ARG A 8 -30.82 15.98 18.56
C ARG A 8 -30.20 16.44 17.24
N ARG A 9 -30.56 17.63 16.73
CA ARG A 9 -29.93 18.21 15.52
C ARG A 9 -28.49 18.63 15.77
N LEU A 10 -28.17 19.22 16.91
CA LEU A 10 -26.79 19.53 17.31
C LEU A 10 -25.96 18.26 17.53
N ARG A 11 -26.56 17.20 18.10
CA ARG A 11 -25.88 15.91 18.27
C ARG A 11 -25.72 15.15 16.94
N GLN A 12 -26.66 15.28 16.00
CA GLN A 12 -26.51 14.76 14.62
C GLN A 12 -25.54 15.59 13.77
N SER A 13 -25.50 16.91 13.93
CA SER A 13 -24.51 17.80 13.30
C SER A 13 -23.11 17.48 13.83
N LYS A 14 -22.97 17.36 15.15
CA LYS A 14 -21.73 16.98 15.81
C LYS A 14 -21.32 15.54 15.51
N SER A 15 -22.28 14.63 15.32
CA SER A 15 -22.02 13.25 14.86
C SER A 15 -21.70 13.16 13.36
N LYS A 16 -22.16 14.11 12.53
CA LYS A 16 -21.75 14.27 11.13
C LYS A 16 -20.37 14.91 11.03
N GLU A 17 -20.07 15.90 11.86
CA GLU A 17 -18.72 16.46 12.01
C GLU A 17 -17.74 15.41 12.59
N LEU A 18 -18.17 14.57 13.53
CA LEU A 18 -17.38 13.44 14.05
C LEU A 18 -17.16 12.30 13.02
N ASN A 19 -17.84 12.34 11.88
CA ASN A 19 -17.65 11.38 10.77
C ASN A 19 -16.97 12.01 9.55
N MET A 20 -16.65 13.30 9.61
CA MET A 20 -15.75 13.94 8.65
C MET A 20 -14.36 13.94 9.26
N MET A 21 -13.45 13.17 8.66
CA MET A 21 -12.04 13.38 8.94
C MET A 21 -11.71 14.86 8.75
N THR A 22 -11.02 15.43 9.71
CA THR A 22 -10.43 16.75 9.55
C THR A 22 -9.54 16.76 8.31
N ARG A 23 -9.35 17.92 7.69
CA ARG A 23 -8.51 18.05 6.50
C ARG A 23 -7.11 17.45 6.70
N SER A 24 -6.52 17.66 7.88
CA SER A 24 -5.22 17.08 8.26
C SER A 24 -5.25 15.56 8.30
N GLU A 25 -6.30 14.95 8.87
CA GLU A 25 -6.45 13.50 8.90
C GLU A 25 -6.65 12.92 7.49
N THR A 26 -7.43 13.59 6.64
CA THR A 26 -7.63 13.15 5.25
C THR A 26 -6.32 13.22 4.47
N LEU A 27 -5.54 14.30 4.64
CA LEU A 27 -4.22 14.43 4.04
C LEU A 27 -3.22 13.38 4.54
N PHE A 28 -3.26 13.07 5.84
CA PHE A 28 -2.49 11.97 6.42
C PHE A 28 -2.83 10.65 5.74
N GLN A 29 -4.13 10.31 5.64
CA GLN A 29 -4.58 9.07 5.03
C GLN A 29 -4.20 8.98 3.55
N ILE A 30 -4.30 10.09 2.80
CA ILE A 30 -3.85 10.14 1.40
C ILE A 30 -2.34 9.89 1.31
N GLY A 31 -1.53 10.56 2.15
CA GLY A 31 -0.08 10.36 2.19
C GLY A 31 0.31 8.92 2.54
N TYR A 32 -0.36 8.35 3.54
CA TYR A 32 -0.26 6.95 3.90
C TYR A 32 -0.58 6.03 2.71
N SER A 33 -1.72 6.22 2.03
CA SER A 33 -2.12 5.42 0.87
C SER A 33 -1.11 5.51 -0.28
N ILE A 34 -0.57 6.71 -0.57
CA ILE A 34 0.49 6.90 -1.59
C ILE A 34 1.71 6.04 -1.23
N ARG A 35 2.14 6.09 0.03
CA ARG A 35 3.32 5.35 0.49
C ARG A 35 3.08 3.85 0.45
N LEU A 36 1.92 3.41 0.93
CA LEU A 36 1.52 2.01 0.94
C LEU A 36 1.48 1.40 -0.47
N GLU A 37 0.82 2.08 -1.41
CA GLU A 37 0.74 1.64 -2.81
C GLU A 37 2.10 1.65 -3.50
N LYS A 38 2.96 2.63 -3.19
CA LYS A 38 4.35 2.64 -3.67
C LYS A 38 5.13 1.44 -3.14
N MET A 39 5.03 1.14 -1.83
CA MET A 39 5.72 0.01 -1.23
C MET A 39 5.26 -1.32 -1.83
N GLN A 40 3.94 -1.49 -1.99
CA GLN A 40 3.33 -2.66 -2.63
C GLN A 40 3.82 -2.85 -4.06
N ALA A 41 3.81 -1.78 -4.88
CA ALA A 41 4.30 -1.82 -6.25
C ALA A 41 5.78 -2.24 -6.31
N MET A 42 6.64 -1.61 -5.51
CA MET A 42 8.06 -1.91 -5.50
C MET A 42 8.36 -3.34 -5.03
N PHE A 43 7.64 -3.82 -4.01
CA PHE A 43 7.76 -5.19 -3.54
C PHE A 43 7.39 -6.20 -4.64
N LEU A 44 6.25 -6.00 -5.30
CA LEU A 44 5.75 -6.87 -6.35
C LEU A 44 6.67 -6.90 -7.58
N VAL A 45 7.15 -5.73 -8.05
CA VAL A 45 8.12 -5.66 -9.16
C VAL A 45 9.43 -6.34 -8.82
N ARG A 46 9.94 -6.20 -7.60
CA ARG A 46 11.18 -6.87 -7.19
C ARG A 46 10.99 -8.39 -7.08
N THR A 47 9.85 -8.82 -6.57
CA THR A 47 9.47 -10.24 -6.50
C THR A 47 9.36 -10.84 -7.90
N ASP A 48 8.67 -10.15 -8.81
CA ASP A 48 8.52 -10.57 -10.21
C ASP A 48 9.88 -10.73 -10.90
N ARG A 49 10.76 -9.73 -10.78
CA ARG A 49 12.12 -9.78 -11.33
C ARG A 49 12.95 -10.90 -10.72
N PHE A 50 12.83 -11.14 -9.42
CA PHE A 50 13.54 -12.22 -8.75
C PHE A 50 13.07 -13.60 -9.23
N VAL A 51 11.76 -13.80 -9.36
CA VAL A 51 11.21 -15.07 -9.88
C VAL A 51 11.63 -15.29 -11.33
N ASN A 52 11.53 -14.28 -12.18
CA ASN A 52 11.97 -14.37 -13.58
C ASN A 52 13.48 -14.68 -13.67
N PHE A 53 14.30 -14.02 -12.86
CA PHE A 53 15.74 -14.30 -12.79
C PHE A 53 16.01 -15.74 -12.34
N ALA A 54 15.34 -16.21 -11.28
CA ALA A 54 15.48 -17.58 -10.78
C ALA A 54 15.07 -18.61 -11.83
N GLN A 55 13.99 -18.36 -12.58
CA GLN A 55 13.56 -19.23 -13.69
C GLN A 55 14.62 -19.34 -14.79
N ILE A 56 15.22 -18.21 -15.21
CA ILE A 56 16.26 -18.21 -16.24
C ILE A 56 17.50 -18.96 -15.75
N LEU A 57 17.94 -18.68 -14.52
CA LEU A 57 19.11 -19.32 -13.93
C LEU A 57 18.92 -20.83 -13.77
N LEU A 58 17.78 -21.26 -13.22
CA LEU A 58 17.45 -22.67 -13.06
C LEU A 58 17.25 -23.34 -14.42
N GLY A 59 16.60 -22.68 -15.39
CA GLY A 59 16.43 -23.17 -16.74
C GLY A 59 17.75 -23.47 -17.43
N ALA A 60 18.76 -22.60 -17.27
CA ALA A 60 20.12 -22.87 -17.73
C ALA A 60 20.77 -24.05 -16.97
N ALA A 61 20.54 -24.13 -15.66
CA ALA A 61 21.10 -25.19 -14.82
C ALA A 61 20.52 -26.58 -15.10
N VAL A 62 19.30 -26.70 -15.66
CA VAL A 62 18.68 -27.99 -16.02
C VAL A 62 19.59 -28.82 -16.94
N ILE A 63 20.38 -28.16 -17.80
CA ILE A 63 21.22 -28.82 -18.81
C ILE A 63 22.49 -29.43 -18.18
N THR A 64 22.98 -28.85 -17.08
CA THR A 64 24.27 -29.20 -16.48
C THR A 64 24.17 -29.92 -15.14
N THR A 65 23.00 -29.90 -14.51
CA THR A 65 22.76 -30.48 -13.18
C THR A 65 22.68 -32.01 -13.21
N ALA A 66 23.13 -32.64 -12.12
CA ALA A 66 22.96 -34.08 -11.88
C ALA A 66 21.50 -34.46 -11.60
N ALA A 67 20.62 -33.49 -11.29
CA ALA A 67 19.21 -33.70 -10.96
C ALA A 67 18.24 -32.91 -11.87
N PRO A 68 18.20 -33.18 -13.18
CA PRO A 68 17.46 -32.36 -14.16
C PRO A 68 15.95 -32.33 -13.91
N VAL A 69 15.37 -33.44 -13.41
CA VAL A 69 13.94 -33.53 -13.08
C VAL A 69 13.58 -32.57 -11.94
N ALA A 70 14.38 -32.55 -10.87
CA ALA A 70 14.13 -31.69 -9.71
C ALA A 70 14.24 -30.20 -10.09
N THR A 71 15.26 -29.84 -10.88
CA THR A 71 15.42 -28.47 -11.39
C THR A 71 14.28 -28.08 -12.33
N GLY A 72 13.83 -28.98 -13.21
CA GLY A 72 12.68 -28.76 -14.09
C GLY A 72 11.38 -28.51 -13.32
N ILE A 73 11.11 -29.29 -12.27
CA ILE A 73 9.96 -29.08 -11.38
C ILE A 73 10.02 -27.70 -10.72
N ALA A 74 11.20 -27.29 -10.24
CA ALA A 74 11.38 -25.97 -9.62
C ALA A 74 11.09 -24.83 -10.61
N VAL A 75 11.57 -24.93 -11.86
CA VAL A 75 11.26 -23.95 -12.92
C VAL A 75 9.77 -23.90 -13.22
N ALA A 76 9.12 -25.06 -13.34
CA ALA A 76 7.68 -25.15 -13.60
C ALA A 76 6.85 -24.56 -12.45
N ALA A 77 7.24 -24.79 -11.20
CA ALA A 77 6.58 -24.22 -10.02
C ALA A 77 6.67 -22.69 -9.99
N LEU A 78 7.86 -22.14 -10.29
CA LEU A 78 8.04 -20.69 -10.41
C LEU A 78 7.23 -20.10 -11.57
N ALA A 79 7.16 -20.79 -12.71
CA ALA A 79 6.34 -20.38 -13.85
C ALA A 79 4.84 -20.34 -13.49
N ALA A 80 4.35 -21.39 -12.81
CA ALA A 80 2.98 -21.45 -12.32
C ALA A 80 2.68 -20.32 -11.32
N PHE A 81 3.62 -20.02 -10.41
CA PHE A 81 3.51 -18.89 -9.49
C PHE A 81 3.36 -17.56 -10.25
N SER A 82 4.26 -17.27 -11.19
CA SER A 82 4.21 -16.05 -12.01
C SER A 82 2.90 -15.94 -12.79
N PHE A 83 2.41 -17.05 -13.36
CA PHE A 83 1.19 -17.08 -14.16
C PHE A 83 -0.08 -16.87 -13.32
N ILE A 84 -0.17 -17.50 -12.15
CA ILE A 84 -1.36 -17.45 -11.28
C ILE A 84 -1.38 -16.14 -10.49
N TYR A 85 -0.27 -15.77 -9.86
CA TYR A 85 -0.24 -14.62 -8.96
C TYR A 85 -0.10 -13.29 -9.70
N GLN A 86 0.55 -13.29 -10.87
CA GLN A 86 0.78 -12.13 -11.74
C GLN A 86 1.34 -10.90 -10.99
N PRO A 87 2.49 -11.04 -10.30
CA PRO A 87 3.04 -9.96 -9.48
C PRO A 87 3.34 -8.69 -10.30
N GLY A 88 3.85 -8.82 -11.53
CA GLY A 88 4.06 -7.67 -12.42
C GLY A 88 2.79 -6.88 -12.77
N ALA A 89 1.66 -7.57 -13.03
CA ALA A 89 0.38 -6.91 -13.33
C ALA A 89 -0.16 -6.18 -12.09
N LYS A 90 -0.14 -6.84 -10.93
CA LYS A 90 -0.55 -6.25 -9.65
C LYS A 90 0.30 -5.04 -9.26
N SER A 91 1.60 -5.08 -9.55
CA SER A 91 2.47 -3.92 -9.33
C SER A 91 2.06 -2.72 -10.18
N THR A 92 1.69 -2.94 -11.44
CA THR A 92 1.26 -1.86 -12.34
C THR A 92 -0.04 -1.24 -11.84
N GLN A 93 -0.97 -2.07 -11.35
CA GLN A 93 -2.21 -1.58 -10.73
C GLN A 93 -1.94 -0.73 -9.48
N ALA A 94 -1.07 -1.20 -8.58
CA ALA A 94 -0.68 -0.43 -7.39
C ALA A 94 0.00 0.91 -7.77
N LEU A 95 0.87 0.91 -8.80
CA LEU A 95 1.51 2.13 -9.28
C LEU A 95 0.49 3.12 -9.89
N ALA A 96 -0.49 2.62 -10.65
CA ALA A 96 -1.57 3.44 -11.19
C ALA A 96 -2.42 4.05 -10.07
N GLN A 97 -2.72 3.26 -9.03
CA GLN A 97 -3.47 3.74 -7.87
C GLN A 97 -2.70 4.80 -7.08
N LYS A 98 -1.40 4.59 -6.85
CA LYS A 98 -0.49 5.60 -6.30
C LYS A 98 -0.54 6.92 -7.07
N GLN A 99 -0.51 6.87 -8.41
CA GLN A 99 -0.60 8.09 -9.24
C GLN A 99 -1.92 8.83 -9.05
N LYS A 100 -3.05 8.12 -8.92
CA LYS A 100 -4.36 8.76 -8.63
C LYS A 100 -4.34 9.48 -7.28
N TYR A 101 -3.77 8.86 -6.25
CA TYR A 101 -3.64 9.49 -4.94
C TYR A 101 -2.68 10.70 -4.98
N GLU A 102 -1.57 10.63 -5.71
CA GLU A 102 -0.65 11.76 -5.90
C GLU A 102 -1.34 12.94 -6.60
N GLN A 103 -2.18 12.67 -7.61
CA GLN A 103 -2.99 13.70 -8.27
C GLN A 103 -4.00 14.33 -7.29
N LEU A 104 -4.66 13.51 -6.47
CA LEU A 104 -5.58 14.02 -5.44
C LEU A 104 -4.84 14.89 -4.42
N PHE A 105 -3.66 14.46 -3.98
CA PHE A 105 -2.81 15.21 -3.06
C PHE A 105 -2.35 16.55 -3.65
N ALA A 106 -1.94 16.58 -4.92
CA ALA A 106 -1.53 17.80 -5.62
C ALA A 106 -2.69 18.79 -5.78
N CYS A 107 -3.91 18.31 -6.01
CA CYS A 107 -5.11 19.15 -6.10
C CYS A 107 -5.70 19.52 -4.74
N ALA A 108 -5.19 18.98 -3.63
CA ALA A 108 -5.82 19.12 -2.33
C ALA A 108 -5.97 20.59 -1.91
N SER A 109 -4.96 21.44 -2.17
CA SER A 109 -5.01 22.89 -1.85
C SER A 109 -6.12 23.66 -2.57
N SER A 110 -6.62 23.13 -3.68
CA SER A 110 -7.56 23.81 -4.57
C SER A 110 -9.02 23.35 -4.39
N ILE A 111 -9.27 22.38 -3.51
CA ILE A 111 -10.61 21.80 -3.27
C ILE A 111 -11.01 21.89 -1.80
N SER A 112 -12.33 21.90 -1.55
CA SER A 112 -12.88 21.94 -0.19
C SER A 112 -12.65 20.61 0.55
N ASP A 113 -12.77 20.65 1.88
CA ASP A 113 -12.51 19.49 2.74
C ASP A 113 -13.50 18.35 2.47
N GLU A 114 -14.77 18.67 2.25
CA GLU A 114 -15.79 17.68 1.89
C GLU A 114 -15.51 17.04 0.53
N GLN A 115 -15.07 17.84 -0.45
CA GLN A 115 -14.72 17.32 -1.78
C GLN A 115 -13.46 16.45 -1.73
N LEU A 116 -12.49 16.82 -0.92
CA LEU A 116 -11.27 16.03 -0.70
C LEU A 116 -11.61 14.67 -0.10
N PHE A 117 -12.43 14.63 0.95
CA PHE A 117 -12.86 13.40 1.60
C PHE A 117 -13.70 12.51 0.66
N GLN A 118 -14.65 13.09 -0.08
CA GLN A 118 -15.44 12.32 -1.06
C GLN A 118 -14.56 11.70 -2.16
N LYS A 119 -13.61 12.46 -2.71
CA LYS A 119 -12.67 11.94 -3.71
C LYS A 119 -11.76 10.87 -3.13
N TYR A 120 -11.34 11.01 -1.88
CA TYR A 120 -10.57 9.98 -1.19
C TYR A 120 -11.36 8.67 -1.07
N CYS A 121 -12.60 8.71 -0.56
CA CYS A 121 -13.43 7.51 -0.44
C CYS A 121 -13.70 6.85 -1.81
N ALA A 122 -13.91 7.64 -2.86
CA ALA A 122 -14.08 7.10 -4.22
C ALA A 122 -12.82 6.39 -4.73
N LEU A 123 -11.61 6.82 -4.35
CA LEU A 123 -10.39 6.13 -4.71
C LEU A 123 -10.23 4.80 -3.98
N GLN A 124 -10.63 4.74 -2.70
CA GLN A 124 -10.52 3.53 -1.87
C GLN A 124 -11.26 2.32 -2.45
N GLU A 125 -12.35 2.52 -3.19
CA GLU A 125 -13.07 1.44 -3.87
C GLU A 125 -12.22 0.69 -4.91
N THR A 126 -11.17 1.35 -5.42
CA THR A 126 -10.27 0.79 -6.45
C THR A 126 -8.87 0.46 -5.92
N ASP A 127 -8.70 0.45 -4.59
CA ASP A 127 -7.41 0.17 -3.96
C ASP A 127 -6.88 -1.21 -4.31
N SER A 128 -5.55 -1.32 -4.39
CA SER A 128 -4.93 -2.60 -4.66
C SER A 128 -5.04 -3.51 -3.42
N GLN A 129 -5.04 -4.83 -3.62
CA GLN A 129 -4.96 -5.77 -2.49
C GLN A 129 -3.54 -5.73 -1.92
N VAL A 130 -3.36 -4.93 -0.86
CA VAL A 130 -2.06 -4.74 -0.23
C VAL A 130 -1.74 -5.89 0.74
N ILE A 131 -0.46 -6.23 0.83
CA ILE A 131 0.05 -7.18 1.84
C ILE A 131 -0.02 -6.51 3.21
N GLY A 132 -0.70 -7.13 4.18
CA GLY A 132 -0.88 -6.56 5.52
C GLY A 132 0.43 -6.16 6.22
N SER A 133 1.52 -6.91 5.99
CA SER A 133 2.86 -6.60 6.50
C SER A 133 3.49 -5.31 5.98
N LEU A 134 2.87 -4.64 5.00
CA LEU A 134 3.29 -3.32 4.50
C LEU A 134 2.50 -2.16 5.12
N MET A 135 1.38 -2.43 5.81
CA MET A 135 0.54 -1.40 6.41
C MET A 135 1.27 -0.67 7.56
N ASN A 136 1.80 -1.43 8.52
CA ASN A 136 2.54 -0.89 9.66
C ASN A 136 3.78 -0.06 9.25
N PRO A 137 4.65 -0.52 8.33
CA PRO A 137 5.80 0.29 7.90
C PRO A 137 5.39 1.52 7.08
N ALA A 138 4.33 1.45 6.26
CA ALA A 138 3.82 2.63 5.56
C ALA A 138 3.28 3.67 6.55
N HIS A 139 2.59 3.24 7.61
CA HIS A 139 2.04 4.11 8.64
C HIS A 139 3.15 4.78 9.46
N MET A 140 4.16 4.03 9.91
CA MET A 140 5.33 4.61 10.58
C MET A 140 6.07 5.60 9.68
N GLY A 141 6.23 5.26 8.40
CA GLY A 141 6.88 6.16 7.45
C GLY A 141 6.15 7.49 7.33
N GLU A 142 4.82 7.47 7.32
CA GLU A 142 4.00 8.68 7.22
C GLU A 142 4.04 9.52 8.50
N LEU A 143 4.01 8.88 9.67
CA LEU A 143 4.22 9.56 10.96
C LEU A 143 5.59 10.29 11.00
N VAL A 144 6.66 9.59 10.59
CA VAL A 144 8.00 10.17 10.50
C VAL A 144 8.06 11.34 9.50
N ARG A 145 7.33 11.26 8.37
CA ARG A 145 7.24 12.34 7.37
C ARG A 145 6.64 13.62 7.98
N LEU A 146 5.70 13.47 8.90
CA LEU A 146 5.03 14.58 9.59
C LEU A 146 5.79 15.04 10.84
N GLY A 147 6.92 14.41 11.17
CA GLY A 147 7.72 14.74 12.34
C GLY A 147 7.17 14.16 13.65
N GLU A 148 6.22 13.23 13.57
CA GLU A 148 5.69 12.53 14.74
C GLU A 148 6.52 11.28 15.05
N THR A 149 6.72 11.00 16.34
CA THR A 149 7.42 9.79 16.80
C THR A 149 6.45 8.62 16.85
N PRO A 150 6.70 7.52 16.12
CA PRO A 150 5.82 6.36 16.16
C PRO A 150 5.91 5.64 17.51
N ASP A 151 4.75 5.32 18.10
CA ASP A 151 4.61 4.65 19.41
C ASP A 151 4.70 3.11 19.34
N PHE A 152 5.01 2.57 18.16
CA PHE A 152 5.07 1.12 17.94
C PHE A 152 6.31 0.72 17.15
N GLN A 153 6.72 -0.53 17.30
CA GLN A 153 7.88 -1.11 16.62
C GLN A 153 7.44 -2.07 15.51
N LEU A 154 8.20 -2.09 14.41
CA LEU A 154 7.98 -3.04 13.32
C LEU A 154 8.37 -4.46 13.72
N THR A 155 7.52 -5.41 13.36
CA THR A 155 7.86 -6.83 13.43
C THR A 155 9.01 -7.17 12.49
N TRP A 156 9.72 -8.26 12.75
CA TRP A 156 10.85 -8.68 11.89
C TRP A 156 10.43 -8.90 10.43
N LEU A 157 9.22 -9.45 10.20
CA LEU A 157 8.66 -9.60 8.87
C LEU A 157 8.43 -8.25 8.21
N GLU A 158 7.76 -7.31 8.88
CA GLU A 158 7.53 -5.96 8.35
C GLU A 158 8.83 -5.25 7.97
N ARG A 159 9.91 -5.44 8.74
CA ARG A 159 11.24 -4.91 8.41
C ARG A 159 11.79 -5.51 7.13
N ILE A 160 11.63 -6.82 6.92
CA ILE A 160 12.04 -7.49 5.68
C ILE A 160 11.22 -6.94 4.50
N PHE A 161 9.90 -6.90 4.63
CA PHE A 161 9.01 -6.41 3.57
C PHE A 161 9.30 -4.94 3.24
N ALA A 162 9.51 -4.08 4.24
CA ALA A 162 9.86 -2.68 4.05
C ALA A 162 11.26 -2.50 3.41
N PHE A 163 12.23 -3.33 3.80
CA PHE A 163 13.55 -3.35 3.17
C PHE A 163 13.45 -3.77 1.70
N ILE A 164 12.69 -4.82 1.39
CA ILE A 164 12.44 -5.28 0.01
C ILE A 164 11.64 -4.23 -0.75
N ALA A 165 10.73 -3.47 -0.14
CA ALA A 165 10.06 -2.35 -0.79
C ALA A 165 11.01 -1.16 -1.06
N GLY A 166 12.16 -1.10 -0.37
CA GLY A 166 13.14 -0.02 -0.47
C GLY A 166 12.75 1.21 0.35
N ASP A 167 11.84 1.06 1.30
CA ASP A 167 11.30 2.15 2.10
C ASP A 167 11.24 1.74 3.58
N LEU A 168 12.40 1.43 4.15
CA LEU A 168 12.53 1.09 5.56
C LEU A 168 12.47 2.38 6.40
N PRO A 169 11.41 2.58 7.21
CA PRO A 169 11.37 3.72 8.13
C PRO A 169 12.48 3.53 9.17
N ARG A 170 13.38 4.49 9.28
CA ARG A 170 14.36 4.53 10.37
C ARG A 170 13.78 5.43 11.47
N PRO A 171 13.39 4.88 12.64
CA PRO A 171 13.15 5.73 13.79
C PRO A 171 14.48 6.41 14.16
N ASN A 172 14.46 7.74 14.27
CA ASN A 172 15.58 8.52 14.81
C ASN A 172 15.69 8.30 16.32
#